data_AF-A0AAV3YGN1-F1
#
_entry.id   AF-A0AAV3YGN1-F1
#
_cell.length_a   1.000
_cell.length_b   1.000
_cell.length_c   1.000
_cell.angle_alpha   90.00
_cell.angle_beta   90.00
_cell.angle_gamma   90.00
#
_symmetry.space_group_name_H-M   'P 1'
#
loop_
_entity.id
_entity.type
_entity.pdbx_description
1 polymer ?
#
loop_
_entity_poly.entity_id
_entity_poly.type
_entity_poly.pdbx_seq_one_letter_code
_entity_poly.pdbx_strand_id
1 'polypeptide(L)'
;MKEVIGQTQTDRRSLGSTTAKWWSKTEGKEKRDMNIDEIRNKEDSTRVQKAVQQPQQGQWTKWDTAIQRSLTWNDIWNMAPLRISFLIKSVYDLLP
;
A
#
# COMPACT_ATOMS: atom_id res chain seq x y z
N MET A 1 17.29 -7.27 4.38
CA MET A 1 16.42 -7.73 3.27
C MET A 1 16.71 -9.19 3.05
N LYS A 2 15.69 -10.05 2.99
CA LYS A 2 15.92 -11.45 2.65
C LYS A 2 16.06 -11.53 1.14
N GLU A 3 17.25 -11.89 0.66
CA GLU A 3 17.46 -12.10 -0.77
C GLU A 3 16.89 -13.48 -1.10
N VAL A 4 15.83 -13.52 -1.91
CA VAL A 4 15.23 -14.78 -2.36
C VAL A 4 16.17 -15.40 -3.38
N ILE A 5 16.74 -16.55 -3.04
CA ILE A 5 17.66 -17.27 -3.92
C ILE A 5 16.81 -18.09 -4.89
N GLY A 6 16.73 -17.61 -6.13
CA GLY A 6 15.97 -18.25 -7.20
C GLY A 6 14.63 -17.58 -7.48
N GLN A 7 14.13 -17.79 -8.69
CA GLN A 7 12.90 -17.17 -9.14
C GLN A 7 11.74 -18.17 -9.01
N THR A 8 10.78 -17.85 -8.15
CA THR A 8 9.53 -18.61 -8.06
C THR A 8 8.58 -18.19 -9.18
N GLN A 9 7.79 -19.13 -9.68
CA GLN A 9 6.71 -18.81 -10.61
C GLN A 9 5.79 -17.78 -9.95
N THR A 10 5.63 -16.63 -10.59
CA THR A 10 4.70 -15.59 -10.16
C THR A 10 3.47 -15.68 -11.05
N ASP A 11 2.31 -15.93 -10.45
CA ASP A 11 1.02 -16.09 -11.14
C ASP A 11 1.04 -17.19 -12.23
N ARG A 12 0.31 -16.95 -13.32
CA ARG A 12 0.27 -17.80 -14.51
C ARG A 12 1.40 -17.52 -15.50
N ARG A 13 2.45 -16.77 -15.11
CA ARG A 13 3.60 -16.54 -16.00
C ARG A 13 4.45 -17.81 -16.09
N SER A 14 5.06 -18.02 -17.26
CA SER A 14 6.00 -19.14 -17.47
C SER A 14 7.32 -18.91 -16.74
N LEU A 15 8.04 -20.01 -16.50
CA LEU A 15 9.42 -19.96 -15.99
C LEU A 15 10.29 -19.12 -16.95
N GLY A 16 11.07 -18.18 -16.40
CA GLY A 16 11.93 -17.28 -17.16
C GLY A 16 11.24 -16.03 -17.73
N SER A 17 9.94 -15.83 -17.51
CA SER A 17 9.21 -14.64 -17.99
C SER A 17 9.64 -13.33 -17.33
N THR A 18 10.38 -13.37 -16.23
CA THR A 18 10.86 -12.18 -15.51
C THR A 18 12.35 -12.31 -15.25
N THR A 19 13.09 -11.21 -15.23
CA THR A 19 14.50 -11.22 -14.86
C THR A 19 14.64 -11.12 -13.34
N ALA A 20 15.39 -12.02 -12.73
CA ALA A 20 15.65 -11.98 -11.30
C ALA A 20 16.53 -10.77 -10.96
N LYS A 21 16.03 -9.88 -10.11
CA LYS A 21 16.78 -8.75 -9.57
C LYS A 21 17.39 -9.14 -8.22
N TRP A 22 18.69 -8.90 -8.09
CA TRP A 22 19.46 -9.24 -6.89
C TRP A 22 19.80 -7.97 -6.13
N TRP A 23 19.46 -7.92 -4.85
CA TRP A 23 19.77 -6.77 -3.99
C TRP A 23 21.27 -6.50 -3.91
N SER A 24 22.06 -7.57 -3.90
CA SER A 24 23.52 -7.51 -3.89
C SER A 24 24.12 -6.91 -5.16
N LYS A 25 23.43 -7.01 -6.31
CA LYS A 25 23.94 -6.60 -7.63
C LYS A 25 23.38 -5.27 -8.14
N THR A 26 22.57 -4.61 -7.34
CA THR A 26 21.82 -3.42 -7.74
C THR A 26 22.29 -2.21 -6.95
N GLU A 27 22.36 -1.06 -7.62
CA GLU A 27 22.91 0.17 -7.06
C GLU A 27 21.98 1.36 -7.32
N GLY A 28 22.18 2.43 -6.53
CA GLY A 28 21.49 3.70 -6.72
C GLY A 28 19.96 3.60 -6.59
N LYS A 29 19.25 4.00 -7.65
CA LYS A 29 17.78 4.09 -7.67
C LYS A 29 17.11 2.73 -7.53
N GLU A 30 17.59 1.71 -8.23
CA GLU A 30 16.96 0.38 -8.19
C GLU A 30 16.98 -0.22 -6.78
N LYS A 31 18.07 0.03 -6.05
CA LYS A 31 18.20 -0.37 -4.65
C LYS A 31 17.20 0.35 -3.74
N ARG A 32 16.90 1.63 -4.01
CA ARG A 32 15.84 2.34 -3.26
C ARG A 32 14.46 1.80 -3.60
N ASP A 33 14.20 1.59 -4.90
CA ASP A 33 12.91 1.09 -5.38
C ASP A 33 12.59 -0.29 -4.77
N MET A 34 13.55 -1.23 -4.78
CA MET A 34 13.34 -2.52 -4.12
C MET A 34 13.08 -2.40 -2.61
N ASN A 35 13.72 -1.44 -1.92
CA ASN A 35 13.46 -1.22 -0.49
C ASN A 35 12.04 -0.74 -0.25
N ILE A 36 11.59 0.22 -1.06
CA ILE A 36 10.21 0.73 -1.02
C ILE A 36 9.22 -0.42 -1.29
N ASP A 37 9.49 -1.25 -2.31
CA ASP A 37 8.62 -2.37 -2.66
C ASP A 37 8.57 -3.44 -1.56
N GLU A 38 9.69 -3.74 -0.89
CA GLU A 38 9.71 -4.66 0.25
C GLU A 38 8.92 -4.12 1.44
N ILE A 39 9.04 -2.82 1.75
CA ILE A 39 8.26 -2.17 2.79
C ILE A 39 6.76 -2.27 2.44
N ARG A 40 6.39 -1.94 1.20
CA ARG A 40 5.00 -2.06 0.71
C ARG A 40 4.48 -3.47 0.83
N ASN A 41 5.23 -4.47 0.37
CA ASN A 41 4.84 -5.89 0.46
C ASN A 41 4.63 -6.33 1.91
N LYS A 42 5.48 -5.87 2.84
CA LYS A 42 5.33 -6.17 4.26
C LYS A 42 4.07 -5.53 4.83
N GLU A 43 3.78 -4.28 4.50
CA GLU A 43 2.54 -3.63 4.91
C GLU A 43 1.31 -4.32 4.31
N ASP A 44 1.33 -4.66 3.01
CA ASP A 44 0.24 -5.35 2.33
C ASP A 44 0.00 -6.74 2.91
N SER A 45 1.06 -7.49 3.22
CA SER A 45 0.92 -8.77 3.91
C SER A 45 0.25 -8.62 5.28
N THR A 46 0.53 -7.52 5.99
CA THR A 46 -0.10 -7.20 7.27
C THR A 46 -1.58 -6.85 7.07
N ARG A 47 -1.91 -6.06 6.03
CA ARG A 47 -3.29 -5.73 5.65
C ARG A 47 -4.09 -7.00 5.31
N VAL A 48 -3.52 -7.89 4.49
CA VAL A 48 -4.13 -9.17 4.11
C VAL A 48 -4.33 -10.08 5.32
N GLN A 49 -3.34 -10.23 6.20
CA GLN A 49 -3.48 -11.00 7.43
C GLN A 49 -4.62 -10.48 8.30
N LYS A 50 -4.69 -9.15 8.49
CA LYS A 50 -5.78 -8.50 9.24
C LYS A 50 -7.14 -8.76 8.59
N ALA A 51 -7.22 -8.72 7.26
CA ALA A 51 -8.44 -9.00 6.52
C ALA A 51 -8.90 -10.46 6.67
N VAL A 52 -7.98 -11.43 6.59
CA VAL A 52 -8.26 -12.87 6.76
C VAL A 52 -8.68 -13.21 8.20
N GLN A 53 -8.14 -12.51 9.20
CA GLN A 53 -8.50 -12.71 10.61
C GLN A 53 -9.90 -12.18 10.95
N GLN A 54 -10.58 -11.45 10.06
CA GLN A 54 -11.91 -10.94 10.35
C GLN A 54 -12.97 -12.06 10.26
N PRO A 55 -13.87 -12.18 11.26
CA PRO A 55 -14.90 -13.23 11.28
C PRO A 55 -15.98 -13.05 10.22
N GLN A 56 -16.10 -11.85 9.65
CA GLN A 56 -17.05 -11.54 8.58
C GLN A 56 -16.36 -10.70 7.50
N GLN A 57 -16.63 -11.05 6.24
CA GLN A 57 -16.16 -10.30 5.09
C GLN A 57 -16.61 -8.83 5.18
N GLY A 58 -15.68 -7.90 4.98
CA GLY A 58 -15.97 -6.46 5.05
C GLY A 58 -15.94 -5.85 6.45
N GLN A 59 -15.63 -6.60 7.52
CA GLN A 59 -15.43 -5.97 8.84
C GLN A 59 -14.20 -5.05 8.88
N TRP A 60 -13.18 -5.35 8.07
CA TRP A 60 -11.98 -4.52 7.92
C TRP A 60 -12.24 -3.18 7.21
N THR A 61 -13.37 -3.01 6.52
CA THR A 61 -13.76 -1.75 5.87
C THR A 61 -14.55 -0.83 6.80
N LYS A 62 -14.79 -1.22 8.05
CA LYS A 62 -15.43 -0.38 9.05
C LYS A 62 -14.42 0.61 9.62
N TRP A 63 -14.81 1.89 9.62
CA TRP A 63 -13.99 3.01 10.07
C TRP A 63 -14.23 3.36 11.54
N ASP A 64 -14.46 2.36 12.39
CA ASP A 64 -14.87 2.55 13.78
C ASP A 64 -13.84 3.35 14.62
N THR A 65 -12.57 3.30 14.23
CA THR A 65 -11.47 4.05 14.89
C THR A 65 -11.15 5.38 14.23
N ALA A 66 -11.76 5.70 13.10
CA ALA A 66 -11.43 6.90 12.36
C ALA A 66 -12.19 8.11 12.88
N ILE A 67 -11.49 9.25 12.92
CA ILE A 67 -12.10 10.51 13.33
C ILE A 67 -13.05 10.95 12.22
N GLN A 68 -14.35 10.91 12.52
CA GLN A 68 -15.35 11.43 11.60
C GLN A 68 -15.16 12.95 11.43
N ARG A 69 -14.98 13.38 10.18
CA ARG A 69 -14.90 14.81 9.83
C ARG A 69 -15.92 15.12 8.76
N SER A 70 -16.99 15.83 9.14
CA SER A 70 -17.93 16.41 8.18
C SER A 70 -17.36 17.74 7.67
N LEU A 71 -17.42 17.93 6.35
CA LEU A 71 -17.10 19.20 5.71
C LEU A 71 -18.41 19.77 5.18
N THR A 72 -18.77 20.99 5.61
CA THR A 72 -19.91 21.69 5.02
C THR A 72 -19.51 22.29 3.68
N TRP A 73 -20.51 22.62 2.85
CA TRP A 73 -20.26 23.31 1.57
C TRP A 73 -19.51 24.63 1.78
N ASN A 74 -19.83 25.36 2.85
CA ASN A 74 -19.16 26.58 3.21
C ASN A 74 -17.68 26.35 3.58
N ASP A 75 -17.36 25.25 4.28
CA ASP A 75 -15.96 24.90 4.58
C ASP A 75 -15.17 24.64 3.31
N ILE A 76 -15.76 23.96 2.33
CA ILE A 76 -15.12 23.64 1.05
C ILE A 76 -14.81 24.93 0.27
N TRP A 77 -15.76 25.86 0.18
CA TRP A 77 -15.56 27.13 -0.54
C TRP A 77 -14.50 28.03 0.09
N ASN A 78 -14.37 28.00 1.41
CA ASN A 78 -13.40 28.85 2.13
C ASN A 78 -12.05 28.16 2.35
N MET A 79 -11.88 26.88 1.98
CA MET A 79 -10.62 26.17 2.12
C MET A 79 -9.68 26.40 0.94
N ALA A 80 -8.39 26.53 1.26
CA ALA A 80 -7.35 26.53 0.23
C ALA A 80 -7.37 25.22 -0.58
N PRO A 81 -7.23 25.26 -1.92
CA PRO A 81 -7.31 24.07 -2.77
C PRO A 81 -6.37 22.93 -2.36
N LEU A 82 -5.15 23.26 -1.95
CA LEU A 82 -4.17 22.26 -1.47
C LEU A 82 -4.62 21.55 -0.19
N ARG A 83 -5.34 22.24 0.69
CA ARG A 83 -5.87 21.67 1.94
C ARG A 83 -6.98 20.67 1.65
N ILE A 84 -7.84 20.97 0.69
CA ILE A 84 -8.90 20.05 0.23
C ILE A 84 -8.26 18.81 -0.40
N SER A 85 -7.29 19.02 -1.30
CA SER A 85 -6.57 17.90 -1.95
C SER A 85 -5.90 16.99 -0.92
N PHE A 86 -5.23 17.58 0.08
CA PHE A 86 -4.63 16.82 1.17
C PHE A 86 -5.67 16.02 1.97
N LEU A 87 -6.78 16.65 2.37
CA LEU A 87 -7.84 15.98 3.12
C LEU A 87 -8.39 14.77 2.36
N ILE A 88 -8.70 14.95 1.07
CA ILE A 88 -9.19 13.87 0.22
C ILE A 88 -8.15 12.74 0.15
N LYS A 89 -6.91 13.05 -0.26
CA LYS A 89 -5.86 12.03 -0.42
C LYS A 89 -5.55 11.30 0.88
N SER A 90 -5.51 12.00 2.01
CA SER A 90 -5.25 11.37 3.32
C SER A 90 -6.29 10.33 3.71
N VAL A 91 -7.54 10.47 3.26
CA VAL A 91 -8.58 9.46 3.51
C VAL A 91 -8.38 8.26 2.59
N TYR A 92 -8.10 8.49 1.30
CA TYR A 92 -7.96 7.40 0.33
C TYR A 92 -6.64 6.63 0.46
N ASP A 93 -5.55 7.28 0.87
CA ASP A 93 -4.26 6.62 1.13
C ASP A 93 -4.29 5.74 2.39
N LEU A 94 -5.26 5.97 3.28
CA LEU A 94 -5.46 5.23 4.53
C LEU A 94 -6.61 4.22 4.45
N LEU A 95 -7.19 3.99 3.26
CA LEU A 95 -8.17 2.92 3.07
C LEU A 95 -7.52 1.60 3.49
N PRO A 96 -8.16 0.86 4.43
CA PRO A 96 -7.74 -0.49 4.79
C PRO A 96 -7.68 -1.40 3.57
#